data_AF-A0A2V5NHL9-F1
#
_entry.id   AF-A0A2V5NHL9-F1
#
_cell.length_a   1.000
_cell.length_b   1.000
_cell.length_c   1.000
_cell.angle_alpha   90.00
_cell.angle_beta   90.00
_cell.angle_gamma   90.00
#
_symmetry.space_group_name_H-M   'P 1'
#
loop_
_entity.id
_entity.type
_entity.pdbx_description
1 polymer ?
#
loop_
_entity_poly.entity_id
_entity_poly.type
_entity_poly.pdbx_seq_one_letter_code
_entity_poly.pdbx_strand_id
1 'polypeptide(L)' 'MEEWFNDFANKPGDMTAEQILREIEALPKSERERLVQHMRESGSSDIPQDFIDALADFDNQRFVSMESALSQTPPET' A
#
# COMPACT_ATOMS: atom_id res chain seq x y z
N MET A 1 -20.27 -9.77 -2.88
CA MET A 1 -18.85 -9.43 -3.19
C MET A 1 -18.22 -8.67 -2.02
N GLU A 2 -18.98 -7.84 -1.28
CA GLU A 2 -18.53 -7.20 -0.02
C GLU A 2 -18.48 -8.16 1.19
N GLU A 3 -19.17 -9.30 1.14
CA GLU A 3 -19.26 -10.25 2.26
C GLU A 3 -17.95 -10.97 2.56
N TRP A 4 -17.12 -11.28 1.55
CA TRP A 4 -15.86 -11.98 1.75
C TRP A 4 -14.82 -11.12 2.47
N PHE A 5 -14.80 -9.82 2.17
CA PHE A 5 -13.90 -8.87 2.84
C PHE A 5 -14.32 -8.62 4.30
N ASN A 6 -15.63 -8.56 4.56
CA ASN A 6 -16.16 -8.48 5.92
C ASN A 6 -15.95 -9.77 6.72
N ASP A 7 -15.91 -10.95 6.08
CA ASP A 7 -15.54 -12.23 6.70
C ASP A 7 -14.04 -12.31 7.01
N PHE A 8 -13.19 -11.75 6.15
CA PHE A 8 -11.75 -11.56 6.42
C PHE A 8 -11.52 -10.64 7.61
N ALA A 9 -12.21 -9.49 7.66
CA ALA A 9 -12.05 -8.49 8.72
C ALA A 9 -12.69 -8.91 10.08
N ASN A 10 -13.68 -9.81 10.08
CA ASN A 10 -14.34 -10.31 11.29
C ASN A 10 -13.77 -11.63 11.83
N LYS A 11 -12.73 -12.22 11.22
CA LYS A 11 -12.10 -13.41 11.79
C LYS A 11 -11.23 -13.03 13.00
N PRO A 12 -11.52 -13.55 14.20
CA PRO A 12 -10.76 -13.24 15.40
C PRO A 12 -9.36 -13.88 15.33
N GLY A 13 -8.32 -13.05 15.40
CA GLY A 13 -7.05 -13.35 16.07
C GLY A 13 -6.05 -14.36 15.49
N ASP A 14 -6.41 -15.27 14.57
CA ASP A 14 -5.55 -16.43 14.26
C ASP A 14 -5.07 -16.54 12.80
N MET A 15 -4.75 -15.43 12.15
CA MET A 15 -4.00 -15.47 10.88
C MET A 15 -2.64 -14.81 11.06
N THR A 16 -1.57 -15.58 10.89
CA THR A 16 -0.22 -15.04 10.87
C THR A 16 -0.04 -14.15 9.64
N ALA A 17 0.90 -13.20 9.70
CA ALA A 17 1.23 -12.36 8.55
C ALA A 17 1.55 -13.19 7.29
N GLU A 18 2.18 -14.35 7.46
CA GLU A 18 2.50 -15.28 6.37
C GLU A 18 1.27 -15.97 5.76
N GLN A 19 0.22 -16.19 6.55
CA GLN A 19 -1.05 -16.71 6.04
C GLN A 19 -1.81 -15.61 5.30
N ILE A 20 -1.82 -14.39 5.85
CA ILE A 20 -2.42 -13.23 5.20
C ILE A 20 -1.77 -12.97 3.83
N LEU A 21 -0.43 -13.01 3.75
CA LEU A 21 0.29 -12.83 2.49
C LEU A 21 -0.07 -13.89 1.45
N ARG A 22 -0.15 -15.17 1.85
CA ARG A 22 -0.53 -16.26 0.93
C ARG A 22 -1.95 -16.10 0.39
N GLU A 23 -2.89 -15.68 1.21
CA GLU A 23 -4.25 -15.41 0.77
C GLU A 23 -4.29 -14.23 -0.22
N ILE A 24 -3.53 -13.16 0.03
CA ILE A 24 -3.41 -12.01 -0.89
C ILE A 24 -2.78 -12.44 -2.22
N GLU A 25 -1.74 -13.27 -2.20
CA GLU A 25 -1.08 -13.77 -3.42
C GLU A 25 -2.00 -14.66 -4.26
N ALA A 26 -2.87 -15.43 -3.61
CA ALA A 26 -3.87 -16.28 -4.26
C ALA A 26 -4.98 -15.48 -4.95
N LEU A 27 -5.14 -14.18 -4.64
CA LEU A 27 -6.16 -13.34 -5.27
C LEU A 27 -5.85 -13.06 -6.75
N PRO A 28 -6.91 -12.99 -7.61
CA PRO A 28 -6.79 -12.44 -8.95
C PRO A 28 -6.15 -11.06 -8.94
N LYS A 29 -5.40 -10.72 -10.00
CA LYS A 29 -4.68 -9.44 -10.10
C LYS A 29 -5.59 -8.22 -9.84
N SER A 30 -6.80 -8.24 -10.39
CA SER A 30 -7.79 -7.16 -10.22
C SER A 30 -8.24 -6.98 -8.76
N GLU A 31 -8.31 -8.06 -7.99
CA GLU A 31 -8.68 -8.00 -6.57
C GLU A 31 -7.51 -7.53 -5.71
N ARG A 32 -6.26 -7.87 -6.08
CA ARG A 32 -5.06 -7.31 -5.45
C ARG A 32 -4.95 -5.80 -5.68
N GLU A 33 -5.22 -5.34 -6.90
CA GLU A 33 -5.24 -3.90 -7.23
C GLU A 33 -6.32 -3.16 -6.43
N ARG A 34 -7.51 -3.75 -6.28
CA ARG A 34 -8.59 -3.21 -5.43
C ARG A 34 -8.20 -3.16 -3.95
N LEU A 35 -7.52 -4.19 -3.43
CA LEU A 35 -7.03 -4.20 -2.05
C LEU A 35 -6.03 -3.06 -1.82
N VAL A 36 -5.06 -2.89 -2.72
CA VAL A 36 -4.08 -1.78 -2.64
C VAL A 36 -4.77 -0.43 -2.71
N GLN A 37 -5.75 -0.27 -3.60
CA GLN A 37 -6.52 0.95 -3.71
C GLN A 37 -7.31 1.24 -2.42
N HIS A 38 -7.97 0.22 -1.86
CA HIS A 38 -8.67 0.35 -0.60
C HIS A 38 -7.73 0.72 0.55
N MET A 39 -6.54 0.13 0.64
CA MET A 39 -5.53 0.48 1.66
C MET A 39 -5.05 1.94 1.54
N ARG A 40 -4.94 2.47 0.30
CA ARG A 40 -4.60 3.88 0.06
C ARG A 40 -5.74 4.82 0.46
N GLU A 41 -6.97 4.46 0.10
CA GLU A 41 -8.17 5.29 0.34
C GLU A 41 -8.65 5.26 1.79
N SER A 42 -8.50 4.12 2.46
CA SER A 42 -8.94 3.94 3.85
C SER A 42 -8.08 4.71 4.86
N GLY A 43 -7.00 5.37 4.41
CA GLY A 43 -6.28 6.37 5.19
C GLY A 43 -5.98 5.88 6.60
N SER A 44 -5.54 4.62 6.72
CA SER A 44 -5.22 4.06 8.03
C SER A 44 -4.16 4.95 8.66
N SER A 45 -4.52 5.56 9.78
CA SER A 45 -3.64 6.32 10.67
C SER A 45 -2.38 5.56 11.09
N ASP A 46 -2.31 4.25 10.80
CA ASP A 46 -1.17 3.37 11.05
C ASP A 46 -0.16 3.30 9.88
N ILE A 47 -0.51 3.78 8.67
CA ILE A 47 0.40 3.87 7.53
C ILE A 47 0.98 5.29 7.46
N PRO A 48 2.30 5.48 7.61
CA PRO A 48 2.91 6.80 7.50
C PRO A 48 2.62 7.43 6.14
N GLN A 49 2.26 8.71 6.13
CA GLN A 49 1.96 9.45 4.90
C GLN A 49 3.12 9.39 3.89
N ASP A 50 4.37 9.47 4.37
CA ASP A 50 5.57 9.33 3.54
C ASP A 50 5.62 8.02 2.73
N PHE A 51 5.06 6.94 3.28
CA PHE A 51 4.98 5.66 2.57
C PHE A 51 3.93 5.69 1.45
N ILE A 52 2.80 6.36 1.68
CA ILE A 52 1.76 6.57 0.67
C ILE A 52 2.30 7.44 -0.46
N ASP A 53 3.01 8.51 -0.12
CA ASP A 53 3.61 9.43 -1.08
C ASP A 53 4.69 8.72 -1.91
N ALA A 54 5.52 7.87 -1.29
CA ALA A 54 6.49 7.05 -2.00
C ALA A 54 5.84 6.03 -2.97
N LEU A 55 4.69 5.45 -2.60
CA LEU A 55 3.93 4.58 -3.51
C LEU A 55 3.37 5.37 -4.71
N ALA A 56 2.90 6.59 -4.48
CA ALA A 56 2.43 7.46 -5.56
C ALA A 56 3.60 7.87 -6.49
N ASP A 57 4.77 8.19 -5.96
CA ASP A 57 5.95 8.49 -6.77
C ASP A 57 6.45 7.25 -7.54
N PHE A 58 6.33 6.04 -6.97
CA PHE A 58 6.62 4.79 -7.68
C PHE A 58 5.69 4.59 -8.88
N ASP A 59 4.38 4.74 -8.70
CA ASP A 59 3.39 4.62 -9.79
C ASP A 59 3.59 5.67 -10.89
N ASN A 60 4.01 6.88 -10.52
CA ASN A 60 4.33 7.96 -11.45
C ASN A 60 5.75 7.87 -12.03
N GLN A 61 6.52 6.83 -11.69
CA GLN A 61 7.93 6.65 -12.04
C GLN A 61 8.82 7.87 -11.72
N ARG A 62 8.48 8.61 -10.67
CA ARG A 62 9.18 9.82 -10.21
C ARG A 62 10.36 9.46 -9.31
N PHE A 63 11.31 8.72 -9.86
CA PHE A 63 12.56 8.40 -9.15
C PHE A 63 13.60 9.47 -9.41
N VAL A 64 14.25 9.94 -8.34
CA VAL A 64 15.38 10.87 -8.43
C VAL A 64 16.66 10.09 -8.17
N SER A 65 17.67 10.24 -9.03
CA SER A 65 18.98 9.63 -8.77
C SER A 65 19.61 10.25 -7.52
N MET A 66 20.41 9.51 -6.77
CA MET A 66 21.08 10.02 -5.56
C MET A 66 21.90 11.29 -5.87
N GLU A 67 22.55 11.34 -7.03
CA GLU A 67 23.31 12.51 -7.50
C GLU A 67 22.39 13.72 -7.75
N SER A 68 21.22 13.48 -8.33
CA SER A 68 20.21 14.52 -8.58
C SER A 68 19.54 15.01 -7.29
N ALA A 69 19.38 14.15 -6.29
CA ALA A 69 18.81 14.52 -4.99
C ALA A 69 19.78 15.39 -4.17
N LEU A 70 21.09 15.12 -4.27
CA LEU A 70 22.14 15.89 -3.56
C LEU A 70 22.48 17.22 -4.23
N SER A 71 22.19 17.37 -5.53
CA SER A 71 22.51 18.57 -6.31
C SER A 71 21.34 19.55 -6.43
N GLN A 72 20.12 19.12 -6.15
CA GLN A 72 18.95 20.00 -6.13
C GLN A 72 18.81 20.66 -4.76
N THR A 73 18.58 21.97 -4.77
CA THR A 73 18.19 22.70 -3.55
C THR A 73 16.84 22.15 -3.10
N PRO A 74 16.68 21.71 -1.83
CA PRO A 74 15.38 21.29 -1.32
C PRO A 74 14.35 22.41 -1.56
N PRO A 75 13.10 22.09 -1.95
CA PRO A 75 12.08 23.11 -2.12
C PRO A 75 11.91 23.89 -0.80
N GLU A 76 11.91 25.22 -0.87
CA GLU A 76 11.61 26.04 0.31
C GLU A 76 10.15 25.79 0.72
N THR A 77 9.97 25.45 1.99
CA THR A 77 8.71 25.08 2.63
C THR A 77 7.63 26.16 2.53
#